data_AF-A0AAD5GCB4-F1
#
_entry.id   AF-A0AAD5GCB4-F1
#
_cell.length_a   1.000
_cell.length_b   1.000
_cell.length_c   1.000
_cell.angle_alpha   90.00
_cell.angle_beta   90.00
_cell.angle_gamma   90.00
#
_symmetry.space_group_name_H-M   'P 1'
#
loop_
_entity.id
_entity.type
_entity.pdbx_description
1 polymer ?
#
loop_
_entity_poly.entity_id
_entity_poly.type
_entity_poly.pdbx_seq_one_letter_code
_entity_poly.pdbx_strand_id
1 'polypeptide(L)'
;VQHMIEKCLIFRMSKEECMEALSKHANIKPVITSTVWNELEKENKEFFESYTQSQSSSGANRMSEAETSELIQKMISDESKKSDKDD
;
A
#
# COMPACT_ATOMS: atom_id res chain seq x y z
N VAL A 1 2.00 9.46 -0.33
CA VAL A 1 2.75 8.20 -0.62
C VAL A 1 2.90 7.32 0.61
N GLN A 2 3.51 7.77 1.71
CA GLN A 2 3.65 6.95 2.95
C GLN A 2 2.31 6.36 3.43
N HIS A 3 1.26 7.18 3.56
CA HIS A 3 -0.07 6.69 3.94
C HIS A 3 -0.66 5.64 2.98
N MET A 4 -0.20 5.58 1.72
CA MET A 4 -0.66 4.58 0.75
C MET A 4 0.08 3.26 0.99
N ILE A 5 1.37 3.34 1.30
CA ILE A 5 2.19 2.20 1.70
C ILE A 5 1.66 1.59 3.00
N GLU A 6 1.32 2.40 4.00
CA GLU A 6 0.70 1.93 5.26
C GLU A 6 -0.59 1.14 5.01
N LYS A 7 -1.41 1.59 4.06
CA LYS A 7 -2.62 0.85 3.67
C LYS A 7 -2.29 -0.44 2.93
N CYS A 8 -1.32 -0.44 2.02
CA CYS A 8 -0.82 -1.66 1.38
C CYS A 8 -0.31 -2.67 2.43
N LEU A 9 0.37 -2.20 3.48
CA LEU A 9 0.83 -3.03 4.59
C LEU A 9 -0.35 -3.66 5.34
N ILE A 10 -1.39 -2.89 5.66
CA ILE A 10 -2.63 -3.40 6.29
C ILE A 10 -3.27 -4.51 5.43
N PHE A 11 -3.24 -4.36 4.10
CA PHE A 11 -3.75 -5.37 3.15
C PHE A 11 -2.81 -6.56 2.93
N ARG A 12 -1.76 -6.70 3.75
CA ARG A 12 -0.81 -7.82 3.66
C ARG A 12 -0.10 -7.92 2.31
N MET A 13 0.03 -6.80 1.58
CA MET A 13 0.73 -6.76 0.29
C MET A 13 2.25 -6.89 0.44
N SER A 14 2.90 -7.57 -0.48
CA SER A 14 4.35 -7.48 -0.63
C SER A 14 4.76 -6.10 -1.13
N LYS A 15 6.07 -5.82 -1.04
CA LYS A 15 6.64 -4.59 -1.59
C LYS A 15 6.36 -4.46 -3.09
N GLU A 16 6.47 -5.54 -3.85
CA GLU A 16 6.22 -5.59 -5.29
C GLU A 16 4.75 -5.32 -5.60
N GLU A 17 3.83 -5.94 -4.86
CA GLU A 17 2.39 -5.70 -5.02
C GLU A 17 2.01 -4.26 -4.69
N CYS A 18 2.61 -3.70 -3.63
CA CYS A 18 2.45 -2.29 -3.30
C CYS A 18 2.95 -1.37 -4.42
N MET A 19 4.13 -1.67 -4.98
CA MET A 19 4.68 -0.92 -6.12
C MET A 19 3.77 -0.98 -7.35
N GLU A 20 3.27 -2.15 -7.70
CA GLU A 20 2.39 -2.35 -8.86
C GLU A 20 1.04 -1.65 -8.64
N ALA A 21 0.42 -1.84 -7.47
CA ALA A 21 -0.85 -1.21 -7.11
C ALA A 21 -0.77 0.32 -7.17
N LEU A 22 0.27 0.91 -6.58
CA LEU A 22 0.43 2.36 -6.58
C LEU A 22 0.80 2.90 -7.97
N SER A 23 1.53 2.13 -8.78
CA SER A 23 1.81 2.50 -10.17
C SER A 23 0.55 2.46 -11.03
N LYS A 24 -0.23 1.40 -10.95
CA LYS A 24 -1.41 1.16 -11.80
C LYS A 24 -2.57 2.08 -11.46
N HIS A 25 -2.80 2.32 -10.17
CA HIS A 25 -4.01 2.99 -9.71
C HIS A 25 -3.78 4.43 -9.25
N ALA A 26 -2.57 4.79 -8.79
CA ALA A 26 -2.24 6.13 -8.33
C ALA A 26 -1.20 6.85 -9.23
N ASN A 27 -0.77 6.22 -10.32
CA ASN A 27 0.23 6.74 -11.25
C ASN A 27 1.56 7.14 -10.57
N ILE A 28 1.91 6.46 -9.46
CA ILE A 28 3.15 6.69 -8.72
C ILE A 28 4.25 5.82 -9.33
N LYS A 29 5.37 6.44 -9.68
CA LYS A 29 6.51 5.68 -10.24
C LYS A 29 7.00 4.62 -9.22
N PRO A 30 7.21 3.36 -9.62
CA PRO A 30 7.64 2.29 -8.72
C PRO A 30 8.90 2.62 -7.92
N VAL A 31 9.83 3.40 -8.49
CA VAL A 31 11.05 3.86 -7.80
C VAL A 31 10.73 4.71 -6.57
N ILE A 32 9.70 5.57 -6.63
CA ILE A 32 9.29 6.42 -5.49
C ILE A 32 8.74 5.53 -4.37
N THR A 33 7.84 4.61 -4.71
CA THR A 33 7.30 3.64 -3.74
C THR A 33 8.42 2.80 -3.12
N SER A 34 9.35 2.29 -3.93
CA SER A 34 10.47 1.48 -3.43
C SER A 34 11.37 2.28 -2.49
N THR A 35 11.66 3.56 -2.79
CA THR A 35 12.51 4.38 -1.93
C THR A 35 11.83 4.62 -0.59
N VAL A 36 10.56 5.03 -0.58
CA VAL A 36 9.83 5.29 0.68
C VAL A 36 9.65 4.00 1.49
N TRP A 37 9.34 2.88 0.85
CA TRP A 37 9.25 1.58 1.51
C TRP A 37 10.57 1.20 2.20
N ASN A 38 11.70 1.36 1.50
CA ASN A 38 13.02 1.03 2.06
C ASN A 38 13.36 1.89 3.28
N GLU A 39 13.02 3.17 3.26
CA GLU A 39 13.25 4.05 4.43
C GLU A 39 12.34 3.66 5.60
N LEU A 40 11.05 3.36 5.35
CA LEU A 40 10.14 2.86 6.37
C LEU A 40 10.61 1.55 7.01
N GLU A 41 11.13 0.63 6.20
CA GLU A 41 11.69 -0.64 6.67
C GLU A 41 12.94 -0.44 7.54
N LYS A 42 13.82 0.50 7.15
CA LYS A 42 15.00 0.85 7.96
C LYS A 42 14.63 1.48 9.30
N GLU A 43 13.61 2.33 9.33
CA GLU A 43 13.16 3.01 10.55
C GLU A 43 12.34 2.09 11.47
N ASN A 44 11.62 1.11 10.91
CA ASN A 44 10.66 0.26 11.63
C ASN A 44 10.98 -1.25 11.50
N LYS A 45 12.25 -1.62 11.68
CA LYS A 45 12.75 -2.98 11.39
C LYS A 45 11.94 -4.11 12.04
N GLU A 46 11.68 -4.01 13.34
CA GLU A 46 10.97 -5.07 14.09
C GLU A 46 9.55 -5.32 13.54
N PHE A 47 8.88 -4.25 13.08
CA PHE A 47 7.58 -4.37 12.44
C PHE A 47 7.69 -5.13 11.11
N PHE A 48 8.64 -4.76 10.24
CA PHE A 48 8.80 -5.37 8.93
C PHE A 48 9.32 -6.82 8.99
N GLU A 49 10.16 -7.15 9.97
CA GLU A 49 10.56 -8.54 10.26
C GLU A 49 9.35 -9.40 10.66
N SER A 50 8.53 -8.91 11.61
CA SER A 50 7.31 -9.60 12.01
C SER A 50 6.29 -9.71 10.86
N TYR A 51 6.19 -8.65 10.05
CA TYR A 51 5.30 -8.57 8.91
C TYR A 51 5.64 -9.62 7.85
N THR A 52 6.91 -9.68 7.43
CA THR A 52 7.39 -10.65 6.42
C THR A 52 7.31 -12.09 6.94
N GLN A 53 7.62 -12.32 8.22
CA GLN A 53 7.47 -13.64 8.84
C GLN A 53 6.00 -14.09 8.87
N SER A 54 5.06 -13.18 9.14
CA SER A 54 3.63 -13.49 9.11
C SER A 54 3.11 -13.81 7.70
N GLN A 55 3.68 -13.19 6.65
CA GLN A 55 3.35 -13.52 5.26
C GLN A 55 3.83 -14.93 4.86
N SER A 56 5.02 -15.34 5.31
CA SER A 56 5.57 -16.67 5.03
C SER A 56 4.87 -17.82 5.79
N SER A 57 4.32 -17.53 6.97
CA SER A 57 3.69 -18.52 7.85
C SER A 57 2.19 -18.72 7.56
N SER A 58 1.56 -17.79 6.85
CA SER A 58 0.14 -17.82 6.50
C SER A 58 -0.04 -17.80 4.98
N GLY A 59 0.10 -18.95 4.33
CA GLY A 59 -0.28 -19.14 2.92
C GLY A 59 -1.79 -19.01 2.64
N ALA A 60 -2.55 -18.26 3.45
CA ALA A 60 -4.01 -18.34 3.49
C ALA A 60 -4.76 -17.00 3.54
N ASN A 61 -4.12 -15.83 3.42
CA ASN A 61 -4.87 -14.56 3.40
C ASN A 61 -4.23 -13.46 2.53
N ARG A 62 -3.73 -13.84 1.34
CA ARG A 62 -3.37 -12.87 0.30
C ARG A 62 -4.66 -12.39 -0.35
N MET A 63 -4.95 -11.10 -0.24
CA MET A 63 -6.11 -10.51 -0.90
C MET A 63 -6.06 -10.73 -2.41
N SER A 64 -7.22 -10.94 -3.01
CA SER A 64 -7.32 -11.06 -4.46
C SER A 64 -7.06 -9.72 -5.15
N GLU A 65 -6.64 -9.77 -6.41
CA GLU A 65 -6.43 -8.58 -7.24
C GLU A 65 -7.71 -7.72 -7.37
N ALA A 66 -8.88 -8.36 -7.35
CA ALA A 66 -10.17 -7.71 -7.40
C ALA A 66 -10.46 -6.89 -6.13
N GLU A 67 -10.26 -7.48 -4.95
CA GLU A 67 -10.44 -6.78 -3.67
C GLU A 67 -9.45 -5.61 -3.54
N THR A 68 -8.22 -5.82 -4.02
CA THR A 68 -7.19 -4.78 -4.07
C THR A 68 -7.64 -3.59 -4.95
N SER A 69 -8.16 -3.87 -6.14
CA SER A 69 -8.58 -2.84 -7.11
C SER A 69 -9.74 -1.99 -6.59
N GLU A 70 -10.74 -2.62 -5.97
CA GLU A 70 -11.91 -1.91 -5.41
C GLU A 70 -11.52 -0.95 -4.28
N LEU A 71 -10.62 -1.39 -3.39
CA LEU A 71 -10.18 -0.57 -2.26
C LEU A 71 -9.38 0.64 -2.72
N ILE A 72 -8.53 0.49 -3.73
CA ILE A 72 -7.77 1.63 -4.26
C ILE A 72 -8.70 2.66 -4.92
N GLN A 73 -9.69 2.20 -5.68
CA GLN A 73 -10.70 3.08 -6.27
C GLN A 73 -11.47 3.87 -5.19
N LYS A 74 -11.78 3.23 -4.06
CA LYS A 74 -12.45 3.88 -2.94
C LYS A 74 -11.59 4.96 -2.29
N MET A 75 -10.29 4.71 -2.11
CA MET A 75 -9.36 5.68 -1.55
C MET A 75 -9.22 6.93 -2.43
N ILE A 76 -9.14 6.75 -3.75
CA ILE A 76 -9.04 7.85 -4.70
C ILE A 76 -10.32 8.70 -4.69
N SER A 77 -11.48 8.05 -4.54
CA SER A 77 -12.78 8.73 -4.47
C SER A 77 -12.95 9.58 -3.21
N ASP A 78 -12.38 9.15 -2.07
CA ASP A 78 -12.42 9.91 -0.81
C ASP A 78 -11.47 11.12 -0.81
N GLU A 79 -10.36 11.08 -1.55
CA GLU A 79 -9.49 12.26 -1.72
C GLU A 79 -10.16 13.38 -2.53
N SER A 80 -10.95 13.04 -3.55
CA SER A 80 -11.67 14.01 -4.39
C SER A 80 -12.79 14.75 -3.65
N LYS A 81 -13.26 14.28 -2.49
CA LYS A 81 -14.35 14.93 -1.72
C LYS A 81 -13.88 16.03 -0.77
N LYS A 82 -12.58 16.30 -0.68
CA LYS A 82 -12.05 17.31 0.26
C LYS A 82 -11.89 18.71 -0.33
N SER A 83 -12.16 18.91 -1.63
CA SER A 83 -11.96 20.19 -2.33
C SER A 83 -13.22 21.02 -2.60
N ASP A 84 -14.43 20.55 -2.28
CA ASP A 84 -15.68 21.31 -2.51
C ASP A 84 -16.31 21.76 -1.18
N LYS A 85 -15.68 22.71 -0.50
CA LYS A 85 -16.36 23.53 0.51
C LYS A 85 -15.64 24.85 0.78
N ASP A 86 -15.61 25.71 -0.24
CA ASP A 86 -15.46 27.15 -0.06
C ASP A 86 -16.50 27.85 -0.97
N ASP A 87 -17.67 28.11 -0.39
CA ASP A 87 -18.61 29.19 -0.73
C ASP A 87 -19.50 29.48 0.50
#